data_AF-A0A842ITM8-F1
#
_entry.id   AF-A0A842ITM8-F1
#
_cell.length_a   1.000
_cell.length_b   1.000
_cell.length_c   1.000
_cell.angle_alpha   90.00
_cell.angle_beta   90.00
_cell.angle_gamma   90.00
#
_symmetry.space_group_name_H-M   'P 1'
#
loop_
_entity.id
_entity.type
_entity.pdbx_description
1 polymer ?
#
loop_
_entity_poly.entity_id
_entity_poly.type
_entity_poly.pdbx_seq_one_letter_code
_entity_poly.pdbx_strand_id
1 'polypeptide(L)'
;MKKFPVKRFLIVFFILLLTQFLVGLADIFNQSENEFSSVINMLMAVFSMPIGLIHKGLPFYVNEPLLIRAIFWVINVLIQTFLILGSISLLRRVREKLKY
;
A
#
# COMPACT_ATOMS: atom_id res chain seq x y z
N MET A 1 13.58 -23.42 -11.28
CA MET A 1 13.10 -22.09 -10.84
C MET A 1 11.58 -22.00 -11.07
N LYS A 2 10.76 -22.02 -10.01
CA LYS A 2 9.32 -21.75 -10.17
C LYS A 2 9.18 -20.31 -10.65
N LYS A 3 8.70 -20.09 -11.88
CA LYS A 3 8.42 -18.76 -12.42
C LYS A 3 7.52 -18.04 -11.43
N PHE A 4 8.05 -17.08 -10.66
CA PHE A 4 7.21 -16.18 -9.91
C PHE A 4 6.26 -15.56 -10.94
N PRO A 5 4.93 -15.60 -10.74
CA PRO A 5 4.01 -15.08 -11.73
C PRO A 5 4.12 -13.55 -11.68
N VAL A 6 5.10 -12.99 -12.40
CA VAL A 6 5.34 -11.56 -12.56
C VAL A 6 4.03 -10.84 -12.92
N LYS A 7 3.18 -11.51 -13.72
CA LYS A 7 1.83 -11.04 -14.04
C LYS A 7 0.98 -10.76 -12.78
N ARG A 8 0.96 -11.65 -11.78
CA ARG A 8 0.20 -11.44 -10.53
C ARG A 8 0.79 -10.32 -9.70
N PHE A 9 2.12 -10.22 -9.66
CA PHE A 9 2.81 -9.12 -8.99
C PHE A 9 2.43 -7.77 -9.60
N LEU A 10 2.54 -7.65 -10.93
CA LEU A 10 2.20 -6.44 -11.65
C LEU A 10 0.73 -6.06 -11.47
N ILE A 11 -0.19 -7.02 -11.51
CA ILE A 11 -1.62 -6.75 -11.30
C ILE A 11 -1.85 -6.15 -9.90
N VAL A 12 -1.34 -6.79 -8.84
CA VAL A 12 -1.51 -6.28 -7.46
C VAL A 12 -0.84 -4.93 -7.30
N PHE A 13 0.38 -4.78 -7.83
CA PHE A 13 1.13 -3.51 -7.79
C PHE A 13 0.35 -2.37 -8.46
N PHE A 14 -0.14 -2.56 -9.68
CA PHE A 14 -0.89 -1.52 -10.39
C PHE A 14 -2.23 -1.20 -9.75
N ILE A 15 -2.93 -2.19 -9.20
CA ILE A 15 -4.17 -1.95 -8.45
C ILE A 15 -3.89 -1.07 -7.23
N LEU A 16 -2.89 -1.44 -6.42
CA LEU A 16 -2.51 -0.66 -5.24
C LEU A 16 -2.04 0.75 -5.61
N LEU A 17 -1.26 0.86 -6.69
CA LEU A 17 -0.77 2.14 -7.19
C LEU A 17 -1.94 3.04 -7.61
N LEU A 18 -2.88 2.51 -8.38
CA LEU A 18 -4.06 3.27 -8.83
C LEU A 18 -4.95 3.66 -7.65
N THR A 19 -5.24 2.73 -6.72
CA THR A 19 -6.08 3.01 -5.56
C THR A 19 -5.45 4.08 -4.67
N GLN A 20 -4.15 3.99 -4.36
CA GLN A 20 -3.47 4.99 -3.54
C GLN A 20 -3.39 6.35 -4.24
N PHE A 21 -3.20 6.36 -5.56
CA PHE A 21 -3.23 7.60 -6.33
C PHE A 21 -4.60 8.28 -6.25
N LEU A 22 -5.70 7.52 -6.40
CA LEU A 22 -7.06 8.04 -6.27
C LEU A 22 -7.35 8.55 -4.86
N VAL A 23 -6.90 7.86 -3.82
CA VAL A 23 -7.07 8.31 -2.43
C VAL A 23 -6.26 9.57 -2.16
N GLY A 24 -5.01 9.65 -2.63
CA GLY A 24 -4.18 10.85 -2.51
C GLY A 24 -4.76 12.06 -3.26
N LEU A 25 -5.38 11.83 -4.43
CA LEU A 25 -6.13 12.87 -5.13
C LEU A 25 -7.37 13.29 -4.34
N ALA A 26 -8.17 12.32 -3.88
CA ALA A 26 -9.37 12.60 -3.10
C ALA A 26 -9.06 13.39 -1.81
N ASP A 27 -7.92 13.16 -1.18
CA ASP A 27 -7.46 13.95 -0.03
C ASP A 27 -7.24 15.42 -0.37
N ILE A 28 -6.55 15.69 -1.49
CA ILE A 28 -6.30 17.07 -1.97
C ILE A 28 -7.62 17.77 -2.31
N PHE A 29 -8.57 17.05 -2.94
CA PHE A 29 -9.87 17.62 -3.30
C PHE A 29 -10.83 17.78 -2.11
N ASN A 30 -10.76 16.91 -1.10
CA ASN A 30 -11.64 16.96 0.08
C ASN A 30 -11.10 17.81 1.24
N GLN A 31 -9.90 18.40 1.13
CA GLN A 31 -9.40 19.34 2.14
C GLN A 31 -10.31 20.57 2.35
N SER A 32 -11.26 20.85 1.44
CA SER A 32 -12.27 21.91 1.61
C SER A 32 -13.56 21.47 2.30
N GLU A 33 -13.83 20.16 2.46
CA GLU A 33 -15.08 19.64 3.03
C GLU A 33 -14.82 18.60 4.14
N ASN A 34 -15.18 18.96 5.38
CA ASN A 34 -14.76 18.24 6.60
C ASN A 34 -15.31 16.81 6.76
N GLU A 35 -16.34 16.41 6.03
CA GLU A 35 -17.06 15.15 6.31
C GLU A 35 -16.32 13.89 5.82
N PHE A 36 -15.58 13.97 4.71
CA PHE A 36 -14.87 12.81 4.14
C PHE A 36 -13.43 12.65 4.65
N SER A 37 -12.91 13.65 5.37
CA SER A 37 -11.51 13.66 5.84
C SER A 37 -11.21 12.47 6.79
N SER A 38 -12.15 12.07 7.64
CA SER A 38 -11.95 10.95 8.58
C SER A 38 -11.71 9.60 7.87
N VAL A 39 -12.49 9.31 6.82
CA VAL A 39 -12.39 8.06 6.06
C VAL A 39 -11.10 8.03 5.24
N ILE A 40 -10.75 9.16 4.62
CA ILE A 40 -9.50 9.31 3.88
C ILE A 40 -8.31 9.12 4.81
N ASN A 41 -8.27 9.79 5.96
CA ASN A 41 -7.22 9.64 6.96
C ASN A 41 -7.07 8.18 7.45
N MET A 42 -8.19 7.47 7.63
CA MET A 42 -8.16 6.05 7.99
C MET A 42 -7.57 5.17 6.88
N LEU A 43 -8.01 5.36 5.62
CA LEU A 43 -7.46 4.67 4.45
C LEU A 43 -5.95 4.94 4.31
N MET A 44 -5.56 6.19 4.53
CA MET A 44 -4.18 6.64 4.47
C MET A 44 -3.33 6.04 5.59
N ALA A 45 -3.88 5.89 6.79
CA ALA A 45 -3.19 5.20 7.89
C ALA A 45 -2.94 3.71 7.54
N VAL A 46 -3.92 3.03 6.96
CA VAL A 46 -3.76 1.63 6.53
C VAL A 46 -2.74 1.51 5.40
N PHE A 47 -2.78 2.41 4.41
CA PHE A 47 -1.83 2.38 3.31
C PHE A 47 -0.42 2.82 3.72
N SER A 48 -0.26 3.66 4.74
CA SER A 48 1.07 4.05 5.24
C SER A 48 1.66 3.08 6.25
N MET A 49 0.85 2.18 6.83
CA MET A 49 1.26 1.18 7.81
C MET A 49 2.53 0.37 7.43
N PRO A 50 2.69 -0.15 6.20
CA PRO A 50 3.83 -1.00 5.83
C PRO A 50 5.18 -0.31 5.94
N ILE A 51 5.28 0.96 5.52
CA ILE A 51 6.50 1.77 5.73
C ILE A 51 6.60 2.26 7.18
N GLY A 52 5.47 2.57 7.83
CA GLY A 52 5.45 2.93 9.24
C GLY A 52 6.03 1.84 10.16
N LEU A 53 5.95 0.58 9.74
CA LEU A 53 6.62 -0.56 10.41
C LEU A 53 8.15 -0.52 10.27
N ILE A 54 8.68 0.06 9.20
CA ILE A 54 10.12 0.21 8.95
C ILE A 54 10.66 1.40 9.74
N HIS A 55 9.98 2.55 9.69
CA HIS A 55 10.34 3.71 10.51
C HIS A 55 9.13 4.64 10.74
N LYS A 56 8.78 4.90 12.01
CA LYS A 56 7.68 5.80 12.41
C LYS A 56 7.83 7.26 11.93
N GLY A 57 9.05 7.68 11.57
CA GLY A 57 9.38 9.02 11.08
C GLY A 57 9.33 9.18 9.56
N LEU A 58 8.89 8.15 8.83
CA LEU A 58 8.65 8.20 7.37
C LEU A 58 7.15 8.26 7.06
N PRO A 59 6.34 9.20 7.61
CA PRO A 59 4.99 9.36 7.14
C PRO A 59 5.03 9.70 5.64
N PHE A 60 4.08 9.18 4.87
CA PHE A 60 3.88 9.46 3.45
C PHE A 60 3.93 10.95 3.08
N TYR A 61 3.75 11.83 4.06
CA TYR A 61 3.65 13.27 3.95
C TYR A 61 4.70 13.98 4.81
N VAL A 62 5.94 13.49 4.84
CA VAL A 62 7.05 14.34 5.31
C VAL A 62 7.08 15.61 4.44
N ASN A 63 7.50 16.74 5.00
CA ASN A 63 7.73 18.03 4.29
C ASN A 63 8.94 17.94 3.33
N GLU A 64 9.03 16.83 2.61
CA GLU A 64 10.07 16.52 1.64
C GLU A 64 9.63 16.97 0.25
N PRO A 65 10.58 17.26 -0.65
CA PRO A 65 10.31 17.55 -2.05
C PRO A 65 9.40 16.50 -2.69
N LEU A 66 8.54 16.93 -3.61
CA LEU A 66 7.55 16.09 -4.30
C LEU A 66 8.17 14.80 -4.90
N LEU A 67 9.41 14.90 -5.39
CA LEU A 67 10.17 13.78 -5.92
C LEU A 67 10.46 12.71 -4.85
N ILE A 68 10.91 13.11 -3.66
CA ILE A 68 11.20 12.19 -2.54
C ILE A 68 9.89 11.54 -2.05
N ARG A 69 8.81 12.31 -2.00
CA ARG A 69 7.48 11.79 -1.66
C ARG A 69 7.02 10.72 -2.66
N ALA A 70 7.20 10.95 -3.96
CA ALA A 70 6.86 9.97 -4.99
C ALA A 70 7.71 8.69 -4.88
N ILE A 71 9.00 8.80 -4.54
CA ILE A 71 9.87 7.64 -4.34
C ILE A 71 9.40 6.80 -3.14
N PHE A 72 9.17 7.43 -1.98
CA PHE A 72 8.67 6.71 -0.81
C PHE A 72 7.30 6.08 -1.05
N TRP A 73 6.44 6.75 -1.81
CA TRP A 73 5.17 6.19 -2.24
C TRP A 73 5.35 4.91 -3.05
N VAL A 74 6.20 4.92 -4.08
CA VAL A 74 6.46 3.73 -4.91
C VAL A 74 7.07 2.60 -4.07
N ILE A 75 8.01 2.91 -3.19
CA ILE A 75 8.60 1.93 -2.26
C ILE A 75 7.52 1.32 -1.37
N ASN A 76 6.56 2.12 -0.89
CA ASN A 76 5.46 1.61 -0.09
C ASN A 76 4.59 0.63 -0.85
N VAL A 77 4.18 0.98 -2.07
CA VAL A 77 3.38 0.12 -2.94
C VAL A 77 4.12 -1.20 -3.21
N LEU A 78 5.44 -1.14 -3.40
CA LEU A 78 6.27 -2.34 -3.55
C LEU A 78 6.21 -3.22 -2.30
N ILE A 79 6.47 -2.65 -1.11
CA ILE A 79 6.42 -3.38 0.16
C ILE A 79 5.03 -4.01 0.38
N GLN A 80 3.95 -3.26 0.13
CA GLN A 80 2.59 -3.77 0.21
C GLN A 80 2.34 -4.94 -0.73
N THR A 81 2.80 -4.83 -1.96
CA THR A 81 2.66 -5.90 -2.96
C THR A 81 3.33 -7.17 -2.46
N PHE A 82 4.52 -7.06 -1.87
CA PHE A 82 5.21 -8.19 -1.24
C PHE A 82 4.45 -8.75 -0.04
N LEU A 83 3.93 -7.91 0.85
CA LEU A 83 3.15 -8.35 2.01
C LEU A 83 1.87 -9.07 1.59
N ILE A 84 1.13 -8.56 0.60
CA ILE A 84 -0.11 -9.19 0.11
C ILE A 84 0.19 -10.56 -0.50
N LEU A 85 1.16 -10.65 -1.42
CA LEU A 85 1.51 -11.92 -2.06
C LEU A 85 2.12 -12.92 -1.07
N GLY A 86 2.92 -12.43 -0.12
CA GLY A 86 3.45 -13.22 1.00
C GLY A 86 2.32 -13.80 1.85
N SER A 87 1.36 -12.97 2.24
CA SER A 87 0.19 -13.36 3.06
C SER A 87 -0.69 -14.38 2.34
N ILE A 88 -0.99 -14.16 1.05
CA ILE A 88 -1.73 -15.13 0.22
C ILE A 88 -1.01 -16.48 0.18
N SER A 89 0.31 -16.46 0.01
CA SER A 89 1.11 -17.69 -0.05
C SER A 89 1.14 -18.42 1.30
N LEU A 90 1.21 -17.68 2.40
CA LEU A 90 1.24 -18.21 3.76
C LEU A 90 -0.13 -18.80 4.15
N LEU A 91 -1.23 -18.08 3.88
CA LEU A 91 -2.60 -18.56 4.06
C LEU A 91 -2.87 -19.81 3.25
N ARG A 92 -2.36 -19.89 2.02
CA ARG A 92 -2.49 -21.09 1.19
C ARG A 92 -1.80 -22.30 1.84
N ARG A 93 -0.58 -22.12 2.36
CA ARG A 93 0.16 -23.19 3.08
C ARG A 93 -0.56 -23.64 4.34
N VAL A 94 -1.09 -22.70 5.11
CA VAL A 94 -1.86 -23.00 6.34
C VAL A 94 -3.14 -23.76 6.00
N ARG A 95 -3.88 -23.33 4.97
CA ARG A 95 -5.09 -24.03 4.51
C ARG A 95 -4.80 -25.44 3.99
N GLU A 96 -3.70 -25.63 3.28
CA GLU A 96 -3.29 -26.96 2.80
C GLU A 96 -2.91 -27.90 3.97
N LYS A 97 -2.32 -27.36 5.06
CA LYS A 97 -2.03 -28.12 6.29
C LYS A 97 -3.27 -28.42 7.14
N LEU A 98 -4.27 -27.53 7.16
CA LEU A 98 -5.53 -27.71 7.91
C LEU A 98 -6.54 -28.63 7.22
N LYS A 99 -6.34 -28.91 5.93
CA LYS A 99 -7.16 -29.86 5.16
C LYS A 99 -6.70 -31.31 5.27
N TYR A 100 -5.58 -31.54 5.96
CA TYR A 100 -5.08 -32.85 6.42
C TYR A 100 -5.21 -32.91 7.94
#